data_AF-A0A2S5W321-F1
#
_entry.id   AF-A0A2S5W321-F1
#
_cell.length_a   1.000
_cell.length_b   1.000
_cell.length_c   1.000
_cell.angle_alpha   90.00
_cell.angle_beta   90.00
_cell.angle_gamma   90.00
#
_symmetry.space_group_name_H-M   'P 1'
#
loop_
_entity.id
_entity.type
_entity.pdbx_description
1 polymer ?
#
loop_
_entity_poly.entity_id
_entity_poly.type
_entity_poly.pdbx_seq_one_letter_code
_entity_poly.pdbx_strand_id
1 'polypeptide(L)'
;MTSIGDDPYSNSPEELWPEITRELVDAYPLSLSELKDVVLDSWTRILSTRIGNELQIGEEYKPSPQMMGNFLHNMIPIVLERAHPAEWRKDDGRFEKDLVYLPDRQFDTEIKTSSQRGIFANRSYAQPSAPGAKEKSGYYLAINFEKFVDGQVPCITMVRLGWLSHRDWIPQASATGQAASLAPITYRTKFVSAL
;
A
#
# COMPACT_ATOMS: atom_id res chain seq x y z
N MET A 1 -16.62 6.50 20.71
CA MET A 1 -16.00 5.86 19.53
C MET A 1 -16.52 6.61 18.31
N THR A 2 -15.78 7.61 17.87
CA THR A 2 -16.02 8.31 16.60
C THR A 2 -15.76 7.31 15.47
N SER A 3 -16.71 7.15 14.53
CA SER A 3 -16.48 6.29 13.37
C SER A 3 -15.33 6.83 12.55
N ILE A 4 -14.36 6.00 12.16
CA ILE A 4 -13.18 6.35 11.34
C ILE A 4 -13.58 6.67 9.86
N GLY A 5 -14.84 7.01 9.61
CA GLY A 5 -15.34 7.44 8.30
C GLY A 5 -14.96 8.88 7.95
N ASP A 6 -14.58 9.70 8.93
CA ASP A 6 -14.10 11.06 8.73
C ASP A 6 -12.57 11.12 8.81
N ASP A 7 -11.98 12.05 8.05
CA ASP A 7 -10.53 12.32 8.04
C ASP A 7 -10.02 12.63 9.47
N PRO A 8 -9.23 11.73 10.10
CA PRO A 8 -8.84 11.83 11.51
C PRO A 8 -7.90 13.00 11.78
N TYR A 9 -7.36 13.62 10.72
CA TYR A 9 -6.47 14.77 10.80
C TYR A 9 -7.20 16.11 10.64
N SER A 10 -8.48 16.10 10.22
CA SER A 10 -9.19 17.29 9.72
C SER A 10 -9.31 18.46 10.69
N ASN A 11 -9.27 18.21 12.01
CA ASN A 11 -9.40 19.21 13.06
C ASN A 11 -8.12 19.39 13.89
N SER A 12 -7.02 18.80 13.45
CA SER A 12 -5.76 18.77 14.19
C SER A 12 -4.66 19.51 13.42
N PRO A 13 -3.86 20.36 14.09
CA PRO A 13 -2.72 21.00 13.46
C PRO A 13 -1.65 19.96 13.08
N GLU A 14 -0.81 20.27 12.09
CA GLU A 14 0.13 19.31 11.48
C GLU A 14 1.10 18.69 12.49
N GLU A 15 1.44 19.43 13.55
CA GLU A 15 2.31 18.99 14.64
C GLU A 15 1.77 17.79 15.41
N LEU A 16 0.43 17.61 15.44
CA LEU A 16 -0.22 16.49 16.11
C LEU A 16 -0.43 15.27 15.20
N TRP A 17 -0.25 15.41 13.88
CA TRP A 17 -0.46 14.29 12.95
C TRP A 17 0.42 13.06 13.22
N PRO A 18 1.70 13.19 13.64
CA PRO A 18 2.51 12.02 14.00
C PRO A 18 1.97 11.24 15.20
N GLU A 19 1.32 11.91 16.16
CA GLU A 19 0.69 11.25 17.31
C GLU A 19 -0.56 10.49 16.87
N ILE A 20 -1.46 11.16 16.14
CA ILE A 20 -2.67 10.56 15.55
C ILE A 20 -2.31 9.34 14.69
N THR A 21 -1.26 9.44 13.88
CA THR A 21 -0.82 8.32 13.02
C THR A 21 -0.36 7.12 13.83
N ARG A 22 0.35 7.33 14.95
CA ARG A 22 0.77 6.25 15.83
C ARG A 22 -0.43 5.55 16.45
N GLU A 23 -1.41 6.31 16.94
CA GLU A 23 -2.66 5.74 17.46
C GLU A 23 -3.40 4.91 16.39
N LEU A 24 -3.47 5.41 15.15
CA LEU A 24 -4.11 4.69 14.03
C LEU A 24 -3.37 3.42 13.65
N VAL A 25 -2.03 3.42 13.69
CA VAL A 25 -1.19 2.25 13.41
C VAL A 25 -1.27 1.24 14.54
N ASP A 26 -1.28 1.69 15.79
CA ASP A 26 -1.39 0.82 16.97
C ASP A 26 -2.78 0.16 17.08
N ALA A 27 -3.82 0.83 16.56
CA ALA A 27 -5.17 0.27 16.44
C ALA A 27 -5.36 -0.68 15.25
N TYR A 28 -4.42 -0.73 14.29
CA TYR A 28 -4.55 -1.57 13.11
C TYR A 28 -4.43 -3.06 13.48
N PRO A 29 -5.21 -3.98 12.86
CA PRO A 29 -5.30 -5.37 13.34
C PRO A 29 -4.01 -6.19 13.14
N LEU A 30 -3.08 -5.72 12.31
CA LEU A 30 -1.78 -6.36 12.09
C LEU A 30 -0.66 -5.48 12.62
N SER A 31 0.32 -6.08 13.27
CA SER A 31 1.49 -5.31 13.71
C SER A 31 2.30 -4.82 12.52
N LEU A 32 3.01 -3.70 12.68
CA LEU A 32 3.88 -3.18 11.63
C LEU A 32 5.03 -4.15 11.28
N SER A 33 5.51 -4.93 12.26
CA SER A 33 6.51 -5.97 12.02
C SER A 33 5.94 -7.10 11.15
N GLU A 34 4.72 -7.52 11.41
CA GLU A 34 4.05 -8.56 10.65
C GLU A 34 3.80 -8.12 9.20
N LEU A 35 3.34 -6.89 8.98
CA LEU A 35 3.20 -6.33 7.64
C LEU A 35 4.54 -6.32 6.88
N LYS A 36 5.63 -5.94 7.55
CA LYS A 36 6.98 -6.01 6.97
C LYS A 36 7.36 -7.44 6.59
N ASP A 37 7.16 -8.39 7.48
CA ASP A 37 7.52 -9.79 7.25
C ASP A 37 6.73 -10.41 6.09
N VAL A 38 5.43 -10.11 5.98
CA VAL A 38 4.58 -10.50 4.84
C VAL A 38 5.07 -9.90 3.53
N VAL A 39 5.44 -8.62 3.52
CA VAL A 39 5.95 -7.95 2.30
C VAL A 39 7.26 -8.58 1.85
N LEU A 40 8.18 -8.86 2.78
CA LEU A 40 9.45 -9.51 2.49
C LEU A 40 9.27 -10.97 2.04
N ASP A 41 8.38 -11.74 2.66
CA ASP A 41 8.02 -13.09 2.23
C ASP A 41 7.42 -13.08 0.82
N SER A 42 6.51 -12.15 0.55
CA SER A 42 5.93 -11.95 -0.79
C SER A 42 6.99 -11.65 -1.83
N TRP A 43 7.94 -10.76 -1.52
CA TRP A 43 9.07 -10.44 -2.39
C TRP A 43 9.93 -11.66 -2.70
N THR A 44 10.31 -12.42 -1.66
CA THR A 44 11.08 -13.66 -1.81
C THR A 44 10.34 -14.69 -2.66
N ARG A 45 9.03 -14.88 -2.45
CA ARG A 45 8.22 -15.81 -3.25
C ARG A 45 8.19 -15.42 -4.73
N ILE A 46 8.03 -14.12 -5.02
CA ILE A 46 8.07 -13.60 -6.39
C ILE A 46 9.43 -13.91 -7.03
N LEU A 47 10.53 -13.58 -6.36
CA LEU A 47 11.89 -13.87 -6.88
C LEU A 47 12.17 -15.37 -6.98
N SER A 48 11.52 -16.22 -6.18
CA SER A 48 11.63 -17.69 -6.28
C SER A 48 10.75 -18.31 -7.37
N THR A 49 9.91 -17.53 -8.05
CA THR A 49 9.01 -18.05 -9.09
C THR A 49 9.73 -18.29 -10.42
N ARG A 50 9.43 -19.43 -11.08
CA ARG A 50 9.83 -19.73 -12.46
C ARG A 50 8.66 -19.62 -13.43
N ILE A 51 8.84 -18.84 -14.49
CA ILE A 51 7.86 -18.70 -15.57
C ILE A 51 8.04 -19.89 -16.52
N GLY A 52 6.99 -20.68 -16.69
CA GLY A 52 7.00 -21.87 -17.54
C GLY A 52 7.96 -22.97 -17.06
N ASN A 53 8.37 -22.95 -15.79
CA ASN A 53 9.46 -23.76 -15.21
C ASN A 53 10.87 -23.47 -15.76
N GLU A 54 11.02 -22.46 -16.63
CA GLU A 54 12.29 -22.17 -17.30
C GLU A 54 12.96 -20.89 -16.76
N LEU A 55 12.23 -19.77 -16.73
CA LEU A 55 12.81 -18.45 -16.44
C LEU A 55 12.58 -18.05 -14.98
N GLN A 56 13.63 -17.98 -14.17
CA GLN A 56 13.57 -17.50 -12.80
C GLN A 56 13.41 -15.97 -12.80
N ILE A 57 12.43 -15.47 -12.02
CA ILE A 57 12.26 -14.03 -11.83
C ILE A 57 13.44 -13.48 -11.02
N GLY A 58 14.09 -12.47 -11.56
CA GLY A 58 15.27 -11.81 -10.99
C GLY A 58 16.61 -12.38 -11.42
N GLU A 59 16.62 -13.53 -12.12
CA GLU A 59 17.83 -14.09 -12.74
C GLU A 59 17.74 -13.98 -14.27
N GLU A 60 17.08 -14.92 -14.95
CA GLU A 60 16.93 -14.89 -16.41
C GLU A 60 15.87 -13.90 -16.88
N TYR A 61 14.81 -13.69 -16.09
CA TYR A 61 13.78 -12.70 -16.39
C TYR A 61 13.80 -11.55 -15.38
N LYS A 62 13.97 -10.32 -15.86
CA LYS A 62 13.99 -9.09 -15.03
C LYS A 62 12.75 -8.24 -15.34
N PRO A 63 11.65 -8.41 -14.60
CA PRO A 63 10.41 -7.66 -14.83
C PRO A 63 10.59 -6.13 -14.75
N SER A 64 9.71 -5.40 -15.42
CA SER A 64 9.64 -3.94 -15.23
C SER A 64 9.16 -3.61 -13.80
N PRO A 65 9.43 -2.41 -13.28
CA PRO A 65 8.89 -1.97 -11.99
C PRO A 65 7.37 -2.08 -11.89
N GLN A 66 6.66 -1.77 -12.97
CA GLN A 66 5.20 -1.89 -13.01
C GLN A 66 4.76 -3.35 -12.82
N MET A 67 5.47 -4.30 -13.43
CA MET A 67 5.17 -5.72 -13.29
C MET A 67 5.48 -6.22 -11.87
N MET A 68 6.61 -5.81 -11.28
CA MET A 68 6.92 -6.11 -9.87
C MET A 68 5.86 -5.56 -8.91
N GLY A 69 5.42 -4.32 -9.15
CA GLY A 69 4.33 -3.73 -8.38
C GLY A 69 3.04 -4.54 -8.48
N ASN A 70 2.67 -4.98 -9.68
CA ASN A 70 1.50 -5.85 -9.88
C ASN A 70 1.65 -7.20 -9.17
N PHE A 71 2.85 -7.80 -9.17
CA PHE A 71 3.08 -9.04 -8.42
C PHE A 71 2.90 -8.83 -6.91
N LEU A 72 3.49 -7.77 -6.34
CA LEU A 72 3.34 -7.45 -4.92
C LEU A 72 1.88 -7.19 -4.53
N HIS A 73 1.16 -6.40 -5.34
CA HIS A 73 -0.27 -6.11 -5.15
C HIS A 73 -1.13 -7.37 -5.04
N ASN A 74 -0.76 -8.46 -5.75
CA ASN A 74 -1.50 -9.72 -5.72
C ASN A 74 -0.98 -10.68 -4.66
N MET A 75 0.34 -10.76 -4.46
CA MET A 75 0.96 -11.73 -3.57
C MET A 75 0.72 -11.38 -2.10
N ILE A 76 0.82 -10.10 -1.72
CA ILE A 76 0.68 -9.68 -0.32
C ILE A 76 -0.70 -10.06 0.26
N PRO A 77 -1.84 -9.75 -0.39
CA PRO A 77 -3.14 -10.17 0.12
C PRO A 77 -3.28 -11.68 0.23
N ILE A 78 -2.74 -12.45 -0.73
CA ILE A 78 -2.79 -13.92 -0.69
C ILE A 78 -1.98 -14.49 0.47
N VAL A 79 -0.81 -13.92 0.76
CA VAL A 79 0.02 -14.35 1.89
C VAL A 79 -0.69 -14.05 3.22
N LEU A 80 -1.28 -12.86 3.35
CA LEU A 80 -2.06 -12.49 4.54
C LEU A 80 -3.32 -13.32 4.74
N GLU A 81 -4.09 -13.54 3.68
CA GLU A 81 -5.28 -14.40 3.71
C GLU A 81 -4.93 -15.82 4.15
N ARG A 82 -3.80 -16.36 3.70
CA ARG A 82 -3.35 -17.68 4.15
C ARG A 82 -2.92 -17.71 5.61
N ALA A 83 -2.30 -16.64 6.09
CA ALA A 83 -1.92 -16.52 7.50
C ALA A 83 -3.13 -16.33 8.41
N HIS A 84 -4.15 -15.62 7.93
CA HIS A 84 -5.34 -15.20 8.70
C HIS A 84 -6.66 -15.38 7.93
N PRO A 85 -7.02 -16.63 7.56
CA PRO A 85 -8.09 -16.90 6.59
C PRO A 85 -9.51 -16.52 7.04
N ALA A 86 -9.73 -16.30 8.34
CA ALA A 86 -11.01 -15.86 8.89
C ALA A 86 -11.11 -14.33 9.04
N GLU A 87 -10.00 -13.61 8.86
CA GLU A 87 -9.91 -12.19 9.17
C GLU A 87 -9.55 -11.34 7.95
N TRP A 88 -8.69 -11.87 7.08
CA TRP A 88 -8.18 -11.15 5.93
C TRP A 88 -8.47 -11.90 4.64
N ARG A 89 -8.80 -11.16 3.58
CA ARG A 89 -8.83 -11.69 2.22
C ARG A 89 -8.36 -10.67 1.20
N LYS A 90 -8.04 -11.16 0.01
CA LYS A 90 -7.90 -10.31 -1.18
C LYS A 90 -9.24 -9.68 -1.58
N ASP A 91 -9.18 -8.53 -2.23
CA ASP A 91 -10.31 -7.90 -2.91
C ASP A 91 -11.05 -8.86 -3.86
N ASP A 92 -12.38 -8.73 -3.93
CA ASP A 92 -13.26 -9.42 -4.88
C ASP A 92 -13.84 -8.46 -5.94
N GLY A 93 -13.05 -7.43 -6.31
CA GLY A 93 -13.37 -6.55 -7.41
C GLY A 93 -13.26 -5.06 -7.12
N ARG A 94 -13.69 -4.27 -8.10
CA ARG A 94 -13.32 -2.85 -8.25
C ARG A 94 -13.80 -1.90 -7.15
N PHE A 95 -14.70 -2.34 -6.27
CA PHE A 95 -15.29 -1.51 -5.24
C PHE A 95 -14.60 -1.67 -3.88
N GLU A 96 -13.69 -2.63 -3.75
CA GLU A 96 -12.99 -2.93 -2.51
C GLU A 96 -11.54 -2.44 -2.56
N LYS A 97 -10.97 -2.18 -1.38
CA LYS A 97 -9.53 -2.00 -1.24
C LYS A 97 -8.81 -3.34 -1.41
N ASP A 98 -7.53 -3.26 -1.73
CA ASP A 98 -6.73 -4.42 -2.15
C ASP A 98 -6.67 -5.52 -1.06
N LEU A 99 -6.66 -5.11 0.20
CA LEU A 99 -6.69 -5.97 1.37
C LEU A 99 -7.96 -5.67 2.20
N VAL A 100 -8.76 -6.70 2.42
CA VAL A 100 -10.06 -6.62 3.09
C VAL A 100 -9.98 -7.21 4.50
N TYR A 101 -10.38 -6.42 5.51
CA TYR A 101 -10.59 -6.92 6.87
C TYR A 101 -12.05 -7.32 7.05
N LEU A 102 -12.30 -8.62 7.25
CA LEU A 102 -13.64 -9.19 7.38
C LEU A 102 -14.37 -8.77 8.66
N PRO A 103 -13.71 -8.66 9.84
CA PRO A 103 -14.39 -8.25 11.05
C PRO A 103 -14.84 -6.79 11.03
N ASP A 104 -14.07 -5.89 10.40
CA ASP A 104 -14.39 -4.47 10.33
C ASP A 104 -13.77 -3.76 9.13
N ARG A 105 -14.64 -3.31 8.22
CA ARG A 105 -14.26 -2.69 6.94
C ARG A 105 -13.50 -1.37 7.10
N GLN A 106 -13.46 -0.75 8.28
CA GLN A 106 -12.67 0.46 8.50
C GLN A 106 -11.14 0.22 8.37
N PHE A 107 -10.71 -1.03 8.52
CA PHE A 107 -9.30 -1.45 8.38
C PHE A 107 -8.96 -2.00 6.99
N ASP A 108 -9.91 -1.95 6.05
CA ASP A 108 -9.61 -2.19 4.64
C ASP A 108 -8.45 -1.30 4.18
N THR A 109 -7.49 -1.91 3.47
CA THR A 109 -6.20 -1.29 3.18
C THR A 109 -5.89 -1.29 1.70
N GLU A 110 -5.51 -0.13 1.20
CA GLU A 110 -5.01 0.03 -0.17
C GLU A 110 -3.51 -0.22 -0.20
N ILE A 111 -3.05 -1.04 -1.14
CA ILE A 111 -1.62 -1.25 -1.35
C ILE A 111 -1.14 -0.23 -2.40
N LYS A 112 0.05 0.33 -2.20
CA LYS A 112 0.69 1.18 -3.21
C LYS A 112 2.17 0.85 -3.26
N THR A 113 2.61 0.38 -4.43
CA THR A 113 3.99 -0.03 -4.66
C THR A 113 4.68 0.91 -5.64
N SER A 114 5.96 1.21 -5.45
CA SER A 114 6.69 2.08 -6.37
C SER A 114 8.21 1.84 -6.29
N SER A 115 8.87 1.81 -7.44
CA SER A 115 10.34 1.77 -7.50
C SER A 115 10.99 3.17 -7.48
N GLN A 116 10.21 4.21 -7.17
CA GLN A 116 10.67 5.59 -7.02
C GLN A 116 10.50 6.00 -5.55
N ARG A 117 11.03 7.17 -5.18
CA ARG A 117 10.78 7.71 -3.84
C ARG A 117 9.30 8.11 -3.72
N GLY A 118 8.57 7.46 -2.81
CA GLY A 118 7.15 7.70 -2.57
C GLY A 118 6.21 6.77 -3.34
N ILE A 119 4.91 6.98 -3.16
CA ILE A 119 3.82 6.25 -3.81
C ILE A 119 3.03 7.16 -4.74
N PHE A 120 2.42 6.56 -5.75
CA PHE A 120 1.66 7.26 -6.77
C PHE A 120 0.30 6.61 -6.97
N ALA A 121 -0.67 7.42 -7.36
CA ALA A 121 -2.02 6.95 -7.66
C ALA A 121 -2.58 7.62 -8.91
N ASN A 122 -3.75 7.14 -9.34
CA ASN A 122 -4.51 7.80 -10.39
C ASN A 122 -5.00 9.17 -9.90
N ARG A 123 -5.20 10.13 -10.82
CA ARG A 123 -5.77 11.46 -10.50
C ARG A 123 -7.05 11.40 -9.67
N SER A 124 -7.87 10.37 -9.87
CA SER A 124 -9.14 10.18 -9.15
C SER A 124 -8.95 10.09 -7.63
N TYR A 125 -7.76 9.74 -7.13
CA TYR A 125 -7.48 9.68 -5.69
C TYR A 125 -7.53 11.06 -5.01
N ALA A 126 -7.28 12.13 -5.76
CA ALA A 126 -7.41 13.51 -5.30
C ALA A 126 -8.87 14.03 -5.32
N GLN A 127 -9.85 13.13 -5.47
CA GLN A 127 -11.26 13.47 -5.55
C GLN A 127 -12.04 12.59 -4.58
N PRO A 128 -13.11 13.11 -3.95
CA PRO A 128 -13.98 12.30 -3.12
C PRO A 128 -14.55 11.12 -3.92
N SER A 129 -14.86 10.03 -3.22
CA SER A 129 -15.52 8.88 -3.86
C SER A 129 -17.00 9.19 -4.08
N ALA A 130 -17.50 8.83 -5.27
CA ALA A 130 -18.94 8.87 -5.54
C ALA A 130 -19.65 7.80 -4.68
N PRO A 131 -20.95 7.99 -4.36
CA PRO A 131 -21.72 6.96 -3.67
C PRO A 131 -21.64 5.60 -4.38
N GLY A 132 -21.28 4.55 -3.64
CA GLY A 132 -21.11 3.20 -4.17
C GLY A 132 -19.80 2.96 -4.96
N ALA A 133 -18.90 3.94 -5.03
CA ALA A 133 -17.55 3.75 -5.57
C ALA A 133 -16.57 3.31 -4.47
N LYS A 134 -15.43 2.74 -4.89
CA LYS A 134 -14.32 2.41 -4.00
C LYS A 134 -13.91 3.63 -3.17
N GLU A 135 -13.82 3.43 -1.87
CA GLU A 135 -13.39 4.44 -0.90
C GLU A 135 -11.86 4.71 -1.13
N LYS A 136 -11.45 5.99 -1.12
CA LYS A 136 -10.05 6.43 -1.35
C LYS A 136 -9.34 6.94 -0.09
N SER A 137 -10.04 7.16 1.00
CA SER A 137 -9.61 7.62 2.31
C SER A 137 -9.57 6.48 3.34
N GLY A 138 -8.40 6.05 3.77
CA GLY A 138 -8.29 4.99 4.75
C GLY A 138 -6.87 4.54 4.93
N TYR A 139 -6.68 3.28 5.32
CA TYR A 139 -5.36 2.71 5.47
C TYR A 139 -4.66 2.47 4.12
N TYR A 140 -3.37 2.76 4.10
CA TYR A 140 -2.47 2.54 2.97
C TYR A 140 -1.22 1.79 3.43
N LEU A 141 -0.93 0.68 2.75
CA LEU A 141 0.34 -0.02 2.82
C LEU A 141 1.23 0.47 1.67
N ALA A 142 2.18 1.34 1.99
CA ALA A 142 3.10 1.93 1.03
C ALA A 142 4.43 1.15 1.01
N ILE A 143 4.81 0.68 -0.18
CA ILE A 143 5.97 -0.19 -0.38
C ILE A 143 6.87 0.40 -1.47
N ASN A 144 8.15 0.57 -1.14
CA ASN A 144 9.16 0.95 -2.12
C ASN A 144 10.19 -0.16 -2.32
N PHE A 145 10.70 -0.27 -3.55
CA PHE A 145 11.63 -1.34 -3.94
C PHE A 145 12.60 -0.87 -5.03
N GLU A 146 13.69 -1.59 -5.21
CA GLU A 146 14.70 -1.28 -6.23
C GLU A 146 14.29 -1.80 -7.61
N LYS A 147 14.73 -1.10 -8.65
CA LYS A 147 14.62 -1.62 -10.02
C LYS A 147 15.65 -2.71 -10.23
N PHE A 148 15.39 -3.63 -11.15
CA PHE A 148 16.44 -4.53 -11.63
C PHE A 148 17.54 -3.73 -12.32
N VAL A 149 18.76 -3.94 -11.87
CA VAL A 149 19.99 -3.42 -12.47
C VAL A 149 20.92 -4.63 -12.66
N ASP A 150 21.71 -4.62 -13.73
CA ASP A 150 22.59 -5.74 -14.02
C ASP A 150 23.59 -6.00 -12.89
N GLY A 151 23.68 -7.26 -12.47
CA GLY A 151 24.55 -7.70 -11.38
C GLY A 151 24.02 -7.44 -9.97
N GLN A 152 22.77 -6.97 -9.81
CA GLN A 152 22.17 -6.68 -8.51
C GLN A 152 20.81 -7.36 -8.34
N VAL A 153 20.59 -7.96 -7.17
CA VAL A 153 19.26 -8.46 -6.77
C VAL A 153 18.53 -7.30 -6.09
N PRO A 154 17.39 -6.84 -6.63
CA PRO A 154 16.67 -5.71 -6.04
C PRO A 154 16.05 -6.10 -4.70
N CYS A 155 15.99 -5.16 -3.76
CA CYS A 155 15.33 -5.33 -2.48
C CYS A 155 14.11 -4.42 -2.28
N ILE A 156 13.26 -4.79 -1.32
CA ILE A 156 12.33 -3.87 -0.70
C ILE A 156 13.16 -2.86 0.09
N THR A 157 12.93 -1.57 -0.14
CA THR A 157 13.65 -0.47 0.53
C THR A 157 12.82 0.19 1.60
N MET A 158 11.50 -0.06 1.61
CA MET A 158 10.59 0.62 2.50
C MET A 158 9.27 -0.12 2.63
N VAL A 159 8.77 -0.21 3.86
CA VAL A 159 7.41 -0.65 4.17
C VAL A 159 6.82 0.32 5.17
N ARG A 160 5.66 0.89 4.85
CA ARG A 160 4.98 1.87 5.71
C ARG A 160 3.50 1.61 5.78
N LEU A 161 2.94 1.80 6.97
CA LEU A 161 1.50 1.86 7.18
C LEU A 161 1.11 3.29 7.54
N GLY A 162 -0.01 3.75 6.99
CA GLY A 162 -0.54 5.08 7.26
C GLY A 162 -2.00 5.19 6.91
N TRP A 163 -2.63 6.30 7.30
CA TRP A 163 -4.00 6.63 6.91
C TRP A 163 -3.97 7.89 6.05
N LEU A 164 -4.58 7.85 4.87
CA LEU A 164 -4.64 8.99 3.95
C LEU A 164 -6.07 9.34 3.63
N SER A 165 -6.31 10.63 3.43
CA SER A 165 -7.52 11.23 2.87
C SER A 165 -7.37 11.44 1.36
N HIS A 166 -8.47 11.50 0.62
CA HIS A 166 -8.45 12.00 -0.76
C HIS A 166 -7.82 13.40 -0.88
N ARG A 167 -7.83 14.20 0.19
CA ARG A 167 -7.25 15.55 0.23
C ARG A 167 -5.72 15.55 0.31
N ASP A 168 -5.10 14.44 0.71
CA ASP A 168 -3.64 14.33 0.79
C ASP A 168 -2.99 14.17 -0.59
N TRP A 169 -3.76 13.72 -1.58
CA TRP A 169 -3.30 13.48 -2.93
C TRP A 169 -3.22 14.77 -3.74
N ILE A 170 -2.03 15.08 -4.25
CA ILE A 170 -1.78 16.15 -5.20
C ILE A 170 -2.13 15.64 -6.60
N PRO A 171 -3.16 16.18 -7.26
CA PRO A 171 -3.57 15.71 -8.58
C PRO A 171 -2.55 16.08 -9.65
N GLN A 172 -2.37 15.19 -10.63
CA GLN A 172 -1.66 15.51 -11.87
C GLN A 172 -2.56 16.35 -12.82
N ALA A 173 -1.93 17.07 -13.76
CA ALA A 173 -2.67 17.85 -14.77
C ALA A 173 -3.48 16.97 -15.73
N SER A 174 -2.89 15.85 -16.19
CA SER A 174 -3.54 14.89 -17.09
C SER A 174 -4.77 14.21 -16.45
N ALA A 175 -5.80 13.95 -17.25
CA ALA A 175 -6.99 13.19 -16.81
C ALA A 175 -6.68 11.69 -16.58
N THR A 176 -5.63 11.16 -17.20
CA THR A 176 -5.24 9.74 -17.14
C THR A 176 -3.77 9.58 -16.74
N GLY A 177 -3.43 8.45 -16.12
CA GLY A 177 -2.09 8.11 -15.65
C GLY A 177 -1.96 8.06 -14.12
N GLN A 178 -0.88 7.44 -13.64
CA GLN A 178 -0.54 7.29 -12.22
C GLN A 178 0.56 8.28 -11.81
N ALA A 179 0.25 9.57 -11.70
CA ALA A 179 1.18 10.57 -11.19
C ALA A 179 0.58 11.49 -10.13
N ALA A 180 -0.58 11.14 -9.55
CA ALA A 180 -1.00 11.78 -8.31
C ALA A 180 0.00 11.39 -7.22
N SER A 181 0.50 12.36 -6.47
CA SER A 181 1.57 12.18 -5.50
C SER A 181 1.20 12.76 -4.14
N LEU A 182 2.06 12.59 -3.14
CA LEU A 182 1.87 13.14 -1.80
C LEU A 182 2.96 14.17 -1.50
N ALA A 183 2.63 15.16 -0.67
CA ALA A 183 3.62 16.11 -0.18
C ALA A 183 4.65 15.42 0.72
N PRO A 184 5.90 15.93 0.79
CA PRO A 184 6.92 15.40 1.70
C PRO A 184 6.48 15.35 3.17
N ILE A 185 5.66 16.31 3.61
CA ILE A 185 5.15 16.34 4.99
C ILE A 185 4.25 15.13 5.27
N THR A 186 3.37 14.75 4.34
CA THR A 186 2.48 13.59 4.45
C THR A 186 3.27 12.31 4.74
N TYR A 187 4.39 12.09 4.06
CA TYR A 187 5.24 10.93 4.33
C TYR A 187 5.88 10.94 5.73
N ARG A 188 6.21 12.12 6.25
CA ARG A 188 6.85 12.26 7.57
C ARG A 188 5.86 12.13 8.71
N THR A 189 4.61 12.51 8.50
CA THR A 189 3.65 12.69 9.60
C THR A 189 2.47 11.74 9.55
N LYS A 190 2.11 11.18 8.38
CA LYS A 190 0.96 10.26 8.19
C LYS A 190 1.33 8.81 7.93
N PHE A 191 2.61 8.46 8.07
CA PHE A 191 3.10 7.09 7.92
C PHE A 191 4.06 6.70 9.05
N VAL A 192 4.02 5.44 9.47
CA VAL A 192 5.04 4.81 10.31
C VAL A 192 5.79 3.79 9.46
N SER A 193 7.13 3.80 9.53
CA SER A 193 8.00 2.93 8.72
C SER A 193 8.46 1.71 9.50
N ALA A 194 8.49 0.56 8.83
CA ALA A 194 8.96 -0.72 9.36
C ALA A 194 10.36 -1.12 8.85
N LEU A 195 10.84 -0.39 7.84
CA LEU A 195 12.10 -0.57 7.12
C LEU A 195 12.66 0.79 6.71
#